data_AF-A0A0C9TBZ8-F1
#
_entry.id   AF-A0A0C9TBZ8-F1
#
_cell.length_a   1.000
_cell.length_b   1.000
_cell.length_c   1.000
_cell.angle_alpha   90.00
_cell.angle_beta   90.00
_cell.angle_gamma   90.00
#
_symmetry.space_group_name_H-M   'P 1'
#
loop_
_entity.id
_entity.type
_entity.pdbx_description
1 polymer ?
#
loop_
_entity_poly.entity_id
_entity_poly.type
_entity_poly.pdbx_seq_one_letter_code
_entity_poly.pdbx_strand_id
1 'polypeptide(L)'
;MWSRAKNIAPGDTVVLWLTRDNLHIITVTPGQEYTGRFGTYHHADLLGVPYGSKVPARNGKGFLHVLRPTPELWTMALPHRTQILYLADISFIMSRLAIRPGSHVLEAGTGSGSMSHSLARTIGPFGRLYTFEFHAQRALKAQEEFLQHGLAERIILKHQNVCKDGFGLSNAVDAIFLDLPMPWEAIKSAKEASRKDRTVRICCFSPCIEQVLRTVSVLNQEGFTDIAMYETLIRPHDVFVQQPTESLKEARERLQAAEQAKEDRRQRQIEQSKVRKAVEHAAKEGGAEGESSQMIGIETADGAKRKRDPEGEEPTVAALPPPKKPAHMPKQRQKQEAKSSPQPEKGVVSQPIKEVRGHTSYLTFAVLLPSNLHNPSATSTTNPTSNGSNQYNAAQIQALDSLPDNINVIPEPEQEQEDYEMGGEDGGVVVPGVALGEPVVGELRIGTAEEDVVSIDPVPPYLA
;
A
#
# COMPACT_ATOMS: atom_id res chain seq x y z
N MET A 1 -19.79 12.43 -0.53
CA MET A 1 -18.87 11.54 -1.26
C MET A 1 -17.97 12.45 -2.07
N TRP A 2 -16.73 12.05 -2.38
CA TRP A 2 -15.80 12.88 -3.13
C TRP A 2 -16.39 13.43 -4.43
N SER A 3 -15.91 14.62 -4.81
CA SER A 3 -16.39 15.38 -5.97
C SER A 3 -16.39 14.54 -7.25
N ARG A 4 -17.49 14.68 -8.01
CA ARG A 4 -17.61 14.09 -9.36
C ARG A 4 -17.23 15.05 -10.48
N ALA A 5 -16.86 16.29 -10.14
CA ALA A 5 -16.51 17.32 -11.11
C ALA A 5 -15.27 16.94 -11.93
N LYS A 6 -15.24 17.39 -13.19
CA LYS A 6 -14.11 17.12 -14.10
C LYS A 6 -12.81 17.77 -13.59
N ASN A 7 -12.93 18.97 -13.04
CA ASN A 7 -11.82 19.83 -12.64
C ASN A 7 -11.77 19.92 -11.11
N ILE A 8 -10.57 20.04 -10.57
CA ILE A 8 -10.30 20.15 -9.14
C ILE A 8 -10.73 21.54 -8.63
N ALA A 9 -11.40 21.56 -7.49
CA ALA A 9 -11.84 22.77 -6.80
C ALA A 9 -11.21 22.89 -5.39
N PRO A 10 -11.24 24.10 -4.79
CA PRO A 10 -10.84 24.27 -3.39
C PRO A 10 -11.67 23.37 -2.46
N GLY A 11 -11.02 22.75 -1.49
CA GLY A 11 -11.63 21.83 -0.54
C GLY A 11 -11.76 20.38 -1.03
N ASP A 12 -11.48 20.09 -2.30
CA ASP A 12 -11.49 18.72 -2.80
C ASP A 12 -10.37 17.89 -2.13
N THR A 13 -10.72 16.69 -1.67
CA THR A 13 -9.72 15.66 -1.36
C THR A 13 -9.19 15.07 -2.67
N VAL A 14 -7.87 15.01 -2.82
CA VAL A 14 -7.21 14.47 -4.02
C VAL A 14 -6.11 13.49 -3.65
N VAL A 15 -5.84 12.54 -4.54
CA VAL A 15 -4.73 11.59 -4.41
C VAL A 15 -3.58 12.08 -5.29
N LEU A 16 -2.47 12.45 -4.68
CA LEU A 16 -1.20 12.68 -5.37
C LEU A 16 -0.54 11.34 -5.63
N TRP A 17 -0.41 10.98 -6.91
CA TRP A 17 0.25 9.76 -7.35
C TRP A 17 1.63 10.10 -7.90
N LEU A 18 2.68 9.75 -7.16
CA LEU A 18 4.06 10.06 -7.49
C LEU A 18 4.74 8.85 -8.13
N THR A 19 4.60 7.69 -7.49
CA THR A 19 5.03 6.39 -8.02
C THR A 19 4.00 5.32 -7.66
N ARG A 20 4.19 4.08 -8.11
CA ARG A 20 3.30 2.95 -7.79
C ARG A 20 3.13 2.73 -6.28
N ASP A 21 4.20 2.96 -5.51
CA ASP A 21 4.21 2.71 -4.06
C ASP A 21 4.16 4.00 -3.22
N ASN A 22 4.21 5.16 -3.88
CA ASN A 22 4.21 6.46 -3.23
C ASN A 22 3.00 7.28 -3.69
N LEU A 23 1.98 7.25 -2.84
CA LEU A 23 0.75 7.99 -2.96
C LEU A 23 0.53 8.81 -1.69
N HIS A 24 -0.01 10.01 -1.85
CA HIS A 24 -0.40 10.86 -0.72
C HIS A 24 -1.80 11.42 -0.94
N ILE A 25 -2.51 11.66 0.15
CA ILE A 25 -3.83 12.28 0.11
C ILE A 25 -3.73 13.66 0.75
N ILE A 26 -4.25 14.65 0.05
CA ILE A 26 -4.31 16.02 0.53
C ILE A 26 -5.70 16.58 0.32
N THR A 27 -6.05 17.58 1.12
CA THR A 27 -7.16 18.48 0.84
C THR A 27 -6.62 19.71 0.12
N VAL A 28 -7.21 20.05 -1.02
CA VAL A 28 -6.74 21.16 -1.87
C VAL A 28 -7.15 22.49 -1.24
N THR A 29 -6.28 23.01 -0.39
CA THR A 29 -6.45 24.31 0.27
C THR A 29 -5.58 25.38 -0.40
N PRO A 30 -6.14 26.46 -0.97
CA PRO A 30 -5.36 27.57 -1.53
C PRO A 30 -4.35 28.13 -0.51
N GLY A 31 -3.13 28.44 -0.97
CA GLY A 31 -2.03 28.92 -0.13
C GLY A 31 -1.19 27.83 0.54
N GLN A 32 -1.61 26.57 0.51
CA GLN A 32 -0.82 25.43 0.97
C GLN A 32 0.04 24.84 -0.16
N GLU A 33 1.05 24.07 0.23
CA GLU A 33 1.94 23.35 -0.67
C GLU A 33 2.20 21.92 -0.18
N TYR A 34 2.40 21.01 -1.13
CA TYR A 34 2.93 19.68 -0.89
C TYR A 34 4.40 19.65 -1.31
N THR A 35 5.29 19.33 -0.37
CA THR A 35 6.71 19.14 -0.64
C THR A 35 7.07 17.67 -0.45
N GLY A 36 7.63 17.06 -1.50
CA GLY A 36 8.05 15.67 -1.49
C GLY A 36 9.35 15.45 -2.23
N ARG A 37 9.74 14.17 -2.37
CA ARG A 37 10.99 13.75 -3.03
C ARG A 37 11.16 14.29 -4.45
N PHE A 38 10.06 14.45 -5.18
CA PHE A 38 10.04 14.86 -6.58
C PHE A 38 9.82 16.37 -6.77
N GLY A 39 9.81 17.15 -5.69
CA GLY A 39 9.69 18.61 -5.72
C GLY A 39 8.54 19.17 -4.87
N THR A 40 8.30 20.47 -5.06
CA THR A 40 7.25 21.23 -4.38
C THR A 40 6.11 21.54 -5.36
N TYR A 41 4.89 21.35 -4.90
CA TYR A 41 3.66 21.48 -5.66
C TYR A 41 2.70 22.38 -4.87
N HIS A 42 2.45 23.59 -5.35
CA HIS A 42 1.48 24.47 -4.70
C HIS A 42 0.07 24.01 -5.01
N HIS A 43 -0.82 24.05 -4.02
CA HIS A 43 -2.22 23.67 -4.22
C HIS A 43 -2.92 24.58 -5.23
N ALA A 44 -2.49 25.85 -5.33
CA ALA A 44 -2.98 26.78 -6.33
C ALA A 44 -2.78 26.28 -7.78
N ASP A 45 -1.69 25.52 -8.03
CA ASP A 45 -1.39 24.96 -9.35
C ASP A 45 -2.29 23.75 -9.68
N LEU A 46 -3.03 23.22 -8.70
CA LEU A 46 -3.97 22.10 -8.88
C LEU A 46 -5.38 22.60 -9.23
N LEU A 47 -5.71 23.86 -8.93
CA LEU A 47 -7.06 24.41 -9.09
C LEU A 47 -7.44 24.50 -10.57
N GLY A 48 -8.65 24.05 -10.91
CA GLY A 48 -9.15 24.03 -12.27
C GLY A 48 -8.48 22.98 -13.17
N VAL A 49 -7.48 22.25 -12.68
CA VAL A 49 -6.84 21.16 -13.43
C VAL A 49 -7.79 19.96 -13.48
N PRO A 50 -7.96 19.31 -14.64
CA PRO A 50 -8.74 18.09 -14.72
C PRO A 50 -8.13 16.95 -13.88
N TYR A 51 -8.95 16.18 -13.20
CA TYR A 51 -8.49 14.94 -12.55
C TYR A 51 -7.81 14.01 -13.56
N GLY A 52 -6.74 13.35 -13.13
CA GLY A 52 -5.87 12.51 -13.97
C GLY A 52 -4.71 13.25 -14.62
N SER A 53 -4.67 14.58 -14.54
CA SER A 53 -3.60 15.37 -15.18
C SER A 53 -2.24 15.15 -14.54
N LYS A 54 -1.20 15.23 -15.37
CA LYS A 54 0.20 15.29 -14.97
C LYS A 54 0.56 16.73 -14.61
N VAL A 55 0.98 16.96 -13.36
CA VAL A 55 1.37 18.27 -12.85
C VAL A 55 2.89 18.28 -12.65
N PRO A 56 3.64 19.18 -13.32
CA PRO A 56 5.07 19.30 -13.11
C PRO A 56 5.40 19.99 -11.79
N ALA A 57 6.53 19.64 -11.17
CA ALA A 57 7.05 20.36 -10.02
C ALA A 57 7.61 21.72 -10.45
N ARG A 58 7.45 22.77 -9.62
CA ARG A 58 7.96 24.12 -9.94
C ARG A 58 9.49 24.19 -10.08
N ASN A 59 10.22 23.27 -9.45
CA ASN A 59 11.67 23.17 -9.57
C ASN A 59 12.14 22.47 -10.87
N GLY A 60 11.21 22.02 -11.72
CA GLY A 60 11.49 21.37 -13.01
C GLY A 60 12.03 19.94 -12.94
N LYS A 61 12.17 19.35 -11.75
CA LYS A 61 12.85 18.05 -11.54
C LYS A 61 11.92 16.85 -11.37
N GLY A 62 10.61 17.03 -11.49
CA GLY A 62 9.65 15.95 -11.26
C GLY A 62 8.24 16.29 -11.74
N PHE A 63 7.36 15.31 -11.59
CA PHE A 63 5.93 15.46 -11.80
C PHE A 63 5.17 14.51 -10.88
N LEU A 64 3.88 14.77 -10.70
CA LEU A 64 2.93 13.83 -10.11
C LEU A 64 1.67 13.78 -10.98
N HIS A 65 0.83 12.77 -10.76
CA HIS A 65 -0.54 12.77 -11.27
C HIS A 65 -1.50 13.09 -10.14
N VAL A 66 -2.51 13.92 -10.41
CA VAL A 66 -3.54 14.24 -9.41
C VAL A 66 -4.79 13.44 -9.73
N LEU A 67 -5.06 12.41 -8.93
CA LEU A 67 -6.13 11.47 -9.17
C LEU A 67 -7.33 11.77 -8.27
N ARG A 68 -8.51 11.40 -8.77
CA ARG A 68 -9.72 11.40 -7.95
C ARG A 68 -9.60 10.28 -6.92
N PRO A 69 -9.94 10.51 -5.65
CA PRO A 69 -9.91 9.44 -4.68
C PRO A 69 -10.93 8.34 -5.03
N THR A 70 -10.50 7.10 -4.84
CA THR A 70 -11.35 5.91 -4.81
C THR A 70 -11.03 5.15 -3.52
N PRO A 71 -11.92 4.28 -3.02
CA PRO A 71 -11.60 3.43 -1.88
C PRO A 71 -10.28 2.67 -2.03
N GLU A 72 -9.95 2.18 -3.23
CA GLU A 72 -8.67 1.48 -3.49
C GLU A 72 -7.47 2.40 -3.31
N LEU A 73 -7.52 3.60 -3.90
CA LEU A 73 -6.44 4.58 -3.74
C LEU A 73 -6.37 5.11 -2.31
N TRP A 74 -7.52 5.24 -1.63
CA TRP A 74 -7.61 5.59 -0.23
C TRP A 74 -6.92 4.53 0.64
N THR A 75 -7.25 3.25 0.48
CA THR A 75 -6.61 2.13 1.17
C THR A 75 -5.09 2.15 1.03
N MET A 76 -4.57 2.53 -0.14
CA MET A 76 -3.12 2.57 -0.39
C MET A 76 -2.40 3.76 0.24
N ALA A 77 -3.12 4.84 0.58
CA ALA A 77 -2.52 6.13 0.94
C ALA A 77 -3.06 6.73 2.25
N LEU A 78 -4.02 6.08 2.91
CA LEU A 78 -4.61 6.54 4.16
C LEU A 78 -3.56 6.60 5.28
N PRO A 79 -3.74 7.49 6.27
CA PRO A 79 -2.91 7.50 7.46
C PRO A 79 -3.23 6.28 8.33
N HIS A 80 -2.30 5.32 8.39
CA HIS A 80 -2.46 4.12 9.19
C HIS A 80 -2.54 4.45 10.69
N ARG A 81 -3.68 4.14 11.30
CA ARG A 81 -3.87 4.16 12.77
C ARG A 81 -3.92 2.75 13.35
N THR A 82 -4.24 1.79 12.50
CA THR A 82 -4.38 0.37 12.79
C THR A 82 -3.82 -0.42 11.61
N GLN A 83 -3.70 -1.74 11.80
CA GLN A 83 -3.70 -2.64 10.65
C GLN A 83 -5.01 -2.45 9.87
N ILE A 84 -4.96 -2.58 8.54
CA ILE A 84 -6.11 -2.39 7.66
C ILE A 84 -6.29 -3.58 6.74
N LEU A 85 -7.52 -3.74 6.24
CA LEU A 85 -7.79 -4.57 5.07
C LEU A 85 -7.30 -3.95 3.76
N TYR A 86 -6.76 -4.79 2.89
CA TYR A 86 -6.38 -4.45 1.51
C TYR A 86 -7.36 -5.02 0.48
N LEU A 87 -7.16 -4.64 -0.79
CA LEU A 87 -8.08 -4.93 -1.90
C LEU A 87 -8.49 -6.41 -2.02
N ALA A 88 -7.55 -7.34 -1.86
CA ALA A 88 -7.82 -8.77 -2.01
C ALA A 88 -8.92 -9.22 -1.04
N ASP A 89 -8.72 -9.02 0.26
CA ASP A 89 -9.70 -9.38 1.28
C ASP A 89 -10.97 -8.53 1.17
N ILE A 90 -10.86 -7.22 1.00
CA ILE A 90 -12.04 -6.33 0.87
C ILE A 90 -12.96 -6.81 -0.25
N SER A 91 -12.40 -7.07 -1.43
CA SER A 91 -13.18 -7.50 -2.60
C SER A 91 -13.83 -8.87 -2.38
N PHE A 92 -13.10 -9.81 -1.77
CA PHE A 92 -13.60 -11.14 -1.47
C PHE A 92 -14.69 -11.12 -0.41
N ILE A 93 -14.50 -10.38 0.68
CA ILE A 93 -15.49 -10.19 1.76
C ILE A 93 -16.77 -9.59 1.19
N MET A 94 -16.67 -8.48 0.46
CA MET A 94 -17.84 -7.80 -0.09
C MET A 94 -18.64 -8.68 -1.03
N SER A 95 -17.96 -9.45 -1.88
CA SER A 95 -18.58 -10.41 -2.79
C SER A 95 -19.28 -11.53 -2.00
N ARG A 96 -18.58 -12.14 -1.05
CA ARG A 96 -19.08 -13.30 -0.30
C ARG A 96 -20.19 -12.93 0.69
N LEU A 97 -20.19 -11.71 1.21
CA LEU A 97 -21.28 -11.14 1.99
C LEU A 97 -22.47 -10.66 1.13
N ALA A 98 -22.37 -10.74 -0.20
CA ALA A 98 -23.39 -10.30 -1.16
C ALA A 98 -23.81 -8.82 -0.98
N ILE A 99 -22.83 -7.96 -0.66
CA ILE A 99 -23.07 -6.53 -0.44
C ILE A 99 -23.36 -5.86 -1.76
N ARG A 100 -24.45 -5.09 -1.80
CA ARG A 100 -24.97 -4.44 -3.01
C ARG A 100 -25.56 -3.07 -2.68
N PRO A 101 -25.88 -2.24 -3.70
CA PRO A 101 -26.60 -1.00 -3.45
C PRO A 101 -27.88 -1.23 -2.65
N GLY A 102 -28.10 -0.42 -1.61
CA GLY A 102 -29.22 -0.55 -0.67
C GLY A 102 -28.98 -1.50 0.52
N SER A 103 -27.87 -2.22 0.58
CA SER A 103 -27.55 -3.07 1.74
C SER A 103 -27.35 -2.25 3.02
N HIS A 104 -27.88 -2.76 4.13
CA HIS A 104 -27.53 -2.31 5.48
C HIS A 104 -26.45 -3.22 6.04
N VAL A 105 -25.28 -2.68 6.37
CA VAL A 105 -24.10 -3.45 6.77
C VAL A 105 -23.68 -3.05 8.18
N LEU A 106 -23.33 -4.04 8.99
CA LEU A 106 -22.68 -3.87 10.29
C LEU A 106 -21.18 -4.11 10.15
N GLU A 107 -20.37 -3.20 10.68
CA GLU A 107 -18.91 -3.28 10.72
C GLU A 107 -18.42 -3.03 12.16
N ALA A 108 -17.51 -3.86 12.66
CA ALA A 108 -16.75 -3.57 13.86
C ALA A 108 -15.42 -4.33 13.84
N GLY A 109 -14.24 -3.72 14.01
CA GLY A 109 -13.96 -2.32 14.29
C GLY A 109 -13.90 -1.42 13.05
N THR A 110 -14.14 -0.11 13.23
CA THR A 110 -13.93 0.90 12.18
C THR A 110 -12.45 1.05 11.81
N GLY A 111 -11.55 1.05 12.81
CA GLY A 111 -10.11 1.15 12.61
C GLY A 111 -9.69 2.39 11.82
N SER A 112 -8.92 2.19 10.75
CA SER A 112 -8.50 3.28 9.85
C SER A 112 -9.48 3.56 8.70
N GLY A 113 -10.67 2.92 8.70
CA GLY A 113 -11.73 3.18 7.74
C GLY A 113 -11.51 2.65 6.31
N SER A 114 -10.52 1.76 6.08
CA SER A 114 -10.26 1.18 4.75
C SER A 114 -11.47 0.42 4.20
N MET A 115 -12.01 -0.51 4.98
CA MET A 115 -13.20 -1.28 4.64
C MET A 115 -14.45 -0.39 4.57
N SER A 116 -14.61 0.54 5.52
CA SER A 116 -15.74 1.48 5.58
C SER A 116 -15.92 2.29 4.29
N HIS A 117 -14.83 2.76 3.66
CA HIS A 117 -14.91 3.49 2.38
C HIS A 117 -15.40 2.58 1.23
N SER A 118 -14.93 1.33 1.18
CA SER A 118 -15.33 0.36 0.17
C SER A 118 -16.79 -0.07 0.33
N LEU A 119 -17.23 -0.26 1.58
CA LEU A 119 -18.63 -0.50 1.94
C LEU A 119 -19.51 0.68 1.56
N ALA A 120 -19.18 1.90 2.01
CA ALA A 120 -19.97 3.11 1.76
C ALA A 120 -20.12 3.44 0.26
N ARG A 121 -19.13 3.08 -0.56
CA ARG A 121 -19.25 3.15 -2.01
C ARG A 121 -20.30 2.18 -2.54
N THR A 122 -20.25 0.93 -2.08
CA THR A 122 -20.98 -0.19 -2.67
C THR A 122 -22.43 -0.23 -2.26
N ILE A 123 -22.73 0.11 -1.00
CA ILE A 123 -24.10 0.23 -0.49
C ILE A 123 -24.83 1.42 -1.13
N GLY A 124 -24.11 2.39 -1.70
CA GLY A 124 -24.68 3.54 -2.39
C GLY A 124 -25.51 4.46 -1.48
N PRO A 125 -26.32 5.36 -2.05
CA PRO A 125 -27.07 6.37 -1.29
C PRO A 125 -28.23 5.81 -0.47
N PHE A 126 -28.77 4.64 -0.83
CA PHE A 126 -29.93 4.04 -0.17
C PHE A 126 -29.56 2.99 0.89
N GLY A 127 -28.29 2.61 0.99
CA GLY A 127 -27.81 1.71 2.02
C GLY A 127 -27.33 2.45 3.25
N ARG A 128 -27.01 1.69 4.31
CA ARG A 128 -26.41 2.24 5.54
C ARG A 128 -25.28 1.35 6.02
N LEU A 129 -24.20 1.98 6.46
CA LEU A 129 -23.14 1.33 7.22
C LEU A 129 -23.30 1.72 8.70
N TYR A 130 -23.48 0.73 9.56
CA TYR A 130 -23.38 0.88 11.01
C TYR A 130 -22.00 0.39 11.42
N THR A 131 -21.11 1.31 11.78
CA THR A 131 -19.73 1.00 12.14
C THR A 131 -19.45 1.34 13.61
N PHE A 132 -18.67 0.50 14.28
CA PHE A 132 -18.40 0.63 15.70
C PHE A 132 -16.90 0.64 15.96
N GLU A 133 -16.45 1.57 16.80
CA GLU A 133 -15.04 1.68 17.23
C GLU A 133 -15.01 1.82 18.74
N PHE A 134 -14.17 1.02 19.41
CA PHE A 134 -14.10 1.03 20.88
C PHE A 134 -13.17 2.13 21.41
N HIS A 135 -12.26 2.66 20.59
CA HIS A 135 -11.28 3.65 21.00
C HIS A 135 -11.69 5.07 20.60
N ALA A 136 -12.01 5.91 21.60
CA ALA A 136 -12.57 7.25 21.43
C ALA A 136 -11.82 8.12 20.40
N GLN A 137 -10.48 8.22 20.50
CA GLN A 137 -9.71 9.04 19.57
C GLN A 137 -9.80 8.55 18.12
N ARG A 138 -9.86 7.23 17.88
CA ARG A 138 -10.01 6.68 16.53
C ARG A 138 -11.42 6.91 16.00
N ALA A 139 -12.43 6.76 16.87
CA ALA A 139 -13.83 7.03 16.54
C ALA A 139 -14.01 8.49 16.08
N LEU A 140 -13.48 9.45 16.84
CA LEU A 140 -13.51 10.88 16.48
C LEU A 140 -12.80 11.14 15.15
N LYS A 141 -11.59 10.60 14.97
CA LYS A 141 -10.84 10.80 13.73
C LYS A 141 -11.54 10.23 12.50
N ALA A 142 -12.10 9.02 12.62
CA ALA A 142 -12.87 8.40 11.55
C ALA A 142 -14.14 9.20 11.24
N GLN A 143 -14.82 9.75 12.26
CA GLN A 143 -15.99 10.60 12.07
C GLN A 143 -15.65 11.89 11.29
N GLU A 144 -14.55 12.56 11.64
CA GLU A 144 -14.05 13.72 10.89
C GLU A 144 -13.76 13.37 9.42
N GLU A 145 -13.07 12.25 9.17
CA GLU A 145 -12.75 11.79 7.82
C GLU A 145 -14.02 11.47 7.02
N PHE A 146 -14.98 10.76 7.63
CA PHE A 146 -16.25 10.44 6.97
C PHE A 146 -17.05 11.70 6.66
N LEU A 147 -17.02 12.72 7.54
CA LEU A 147 -17.66 14.00 7.26
C LEU A 147 -16.96 14.72 6.09
N GLN A 148 -15.64 14.85 6.13
CA GLN A 148 -14.84 15.50 5.08
C GLN A 148 -15.01 14.82 3.72
N HIS A 149 -15.14 13.50 3.69
CA HIS A 149 -15.36 12.75 2.46
C HIS A 149 -16.84 12.70 2.04
N GLY A 150 -17.73 13.34 2.80
CA GLY A 150 -19.19 13.37 2.60
C GLY A 150 -19.83 11.98 2.66
N LEU A 151 -19.32 11.12 3.52
CA LEU A 151 -19.85 9.78 3.79
C LEU A 151 -20.74 9.75 5.04
N ALA A 152 -20.80 10.84 5.82
CA ALA A 152 -21.58 10.94 7.06
C ALA A 152 -23.07 10.57 6.90
N GLU A 153 -23.69 10.89 5.76
CA GLU A 153 -25.09 10.50 5.51
C GLU A 153 -25.31 9.00 5.38
N ARG A 154 -24.26 8.22 5.08
CA ARG A 154 -24.32 6.77 4.83
C ARG A 154 -23.66 5.95 5.91
N ILE A 155 -22.80 6.57 6.72
CA ILE A 155 -22.05 5.90 7.77
C ILE A 155 -22.52 6.43 9.12
N ILE A 156 -23.11 5.54 9.93
CA ILE A 156 -23.42 5.79 11.32
C ILE A 156 -22.29 5.15 12.14
N LEU A 157 -21.40 5.99 12.64
CA LEU A 157 -20.31 5.58 13.54
C LEU A 157 -20.77 5.70 14.99
N LYS A 158 -20.51 4.67 15.80
CA LYS A 158 -20.70 4.69 17.26
C LYS A 158 -19.40 4.35 17.99
N HIS A 159 -19.09 5.13 19.03
CA HIS A 159 -18.04 4.80 19.97
C HIS A 159 -18.60 3.84 21.03
N GLN A 160 -18.27 2.54 20.96
CA GLN A 160 -18.90 1.51 21.78
C GLN A 160 -18.06 0.23 21.85
N ASN A 161 -18.04 -0.44 23.00
CA ASN A 161 -17.43 -1.76 23.15
C ASN A 161 -18.45 -2.86 22.80
N VAL A 162 -18.46 -3.28 21.54
CA VAL A 162 -19.45 -4.23 21.03
C VAL A 162 -19.36 -5.63 21.64
N CYS A 163 -18.22 -6.01 22.23
CA CYS A 163 -18.07 -7.30 22.91
C CYS A 163 -18.79 -7.32 24.28
N LYS A 164 -18.90 -6.16 24.94
CA LYS A 164 -19.58 -6.03 26.24
C LYS A 164 -21.01 -5.52 26.10
N ASP A 165 -21.19 -4.46 25.33
CA ASP A 165 -22.42 -3.67 25.26
C ASP A 165 -23.32 -4.07 24.08
N GLY A 166 -22.82 -4.95 23.20
CA GLY A 166 -23.47 -5.32 21.95
C GLY A 166 -23.51 -4.16 20.94
N PHE A 167 -24.36 -4.28 19.93
CA PHE A 167 -24.48 -3.27 18.86
C PHE A 167 -25.63 -2.28 19.06
N GLY A 168 -26.56 -2.57 19.99
CA GLY A 168 -27.79 -1.77 20.16
C GLY A 168 -28.63 -1.69 18.88
N LEU A 169 -28.59 -2.74 18.06
CA LEU A 169 -29.37 -2.88 16.83
C LEU A 169 -30.21 -4.15 16.92
N SER A 170 -31.40 -4.13 16.34
CA SER A 170 -32.25 -5.31 16.22
C SER A 170 -32.91 -5.37 14.85
N ASN A 171 -32.85 -6.53 14.19
CA ASN A 171 -33.53 -6.78 12.92
C ASN A 171 -33.23 -5.71 11.84
N ALA A 172 -31.98 -5.24 11.77
CA ALA A 172 -31.59 -4.04 11.03
C ALA A 172 -30.74 -4.34 9.79
N VAL A 173 -29.79 -5.26 9.89
CA VAL A 173 -28.71 -5.42 8.90
C VAL A 173 -28.86 -6.66 8.01
N ASP A 174 -28.38 -6.52 6.77
CA ASP A 174 -28.35 -7.56 5.73
C ASP A 174 -27.02 -8.33 5.70
N ALA A 175 -25.92 -7.71 6.19
CA ALA A 175 -24.59 -8.31 6.24
C ALA A 175 -23.77 -7.78 7.43
N ILE A 176 -22.83 -8.60 7.91
CA ILE A 176 -22.01 -8.33 9.10
C ILE A 176 -20.54 -8.60 8.79
N PHE A 177 -19.67 -7.67 9.15
CA PHE A 177 -18.22 -7.82 9.10
C PHE A 177 -17.60 -7.51 10.46
N LEU A 178 -16.84 -8.45 11.02
CA LEU A 178 -16.16 -8.34 12.30
C LEU A 178 -14.64 -8.43 12.13
N ASP A 179 -13.93 -7.34 12.38
CA ASP A 179 -12.48 -7.23 12.57
C ASP A 179 -12.20 -6.82 14.03
N LEU A 180 -12.20 -7.81 14.90
CA LEU A 180 -12.07 -7.66 16.35
C LEU A 180 -11.02 -8.65 16.88
N PRO A 181 -10.35 -8.36 18.01
CA PRO A 181 -9.47 -9.34 18.66
C PRO A 181 -10.23 -10.59 19.15
N MET A 182 -11.49 -10.41 19.57
CA MET A 182 -12.35 -11.45 20.14
C MET A 182 -13.73 -11.43 19.46
N PRO A 183 -13.83 -11.77 18.17
CA PRO A 183 -15.08 -11.66 17.43
C PRO A 183 -16.18 -12.56 18.00
N TRP A 184 -15.81 -13.69 18.61
CA TRP A 184 -16.74 -14.64 19.25
C TRP A 184 -17.61 -14.01 20.34
N GLU A 185 -17.14 -12.98 21.04
CA GLU A 185 -17.93 -12.29 22.07
C GLU A 185 -19.06 -11.45 21.49
N ALA A 186 -18.88 -10.94 20.26
CA ALA A 186 -19.85 -10.09 19.60
C ALA A 186 -20.91 -10.86 18.78
N ILE A 187 -20.69 -12.15 18.49
CA ILE A 187 -21.54 -12.94 17.56
C ILE A 187 -23.00 -12.97 17.99
N LYS A 188 -23.26 -13.16 19.30
CA LYS A 188 -24.62 -13.20 19.82
C LYS A 188 -25.36 -11.88 19.57
N SER A 189 -24.73 -10.75 19.86
CA SER A 189 -25.33 -9.44 19.56
C SER A 189 -25.42 -9.18 18.05
N ALA A 190 -24.47 -9.69 17.26
CA ALA A 190 -24.49 -9.57 15.81
C ALA A 190 -25.70 -10.30 15.19
N LYS A 191 -26.05 -11.47 15.74
CA LYS A 191 -27.28 -12.20 15.40
C LYS A 191 -28.54 -11.42 15.78
N GLU A 192 -28.56 -10.74 16.93
CA GLU A 192 -29.69 -9.88 17.31
C GLU A 192 -29.89 -8.71 16.33
N ALA A 193 -28.80 -8.11 15.87
CA ALA A 193 -28.81 -7.04 14.87
C ALA A 193 -29.26 -7.52 13.47
N SER A 194 -29.13 -8.82 13.18
CA SER A 194 -29.44 -9.42 11.88
C SER A 194 -30.93 -9.38 11.56
N ARG A 195 -31.28 -9.10 10.32
CA ARG A 195 -32.65 -9.27 9.82
C ARG A 195 -33.12 -10.72 9.91
N LYS A 196 -34.37 -10.93 10.34
CA LYS A 196 -34.98 -12.26 10.55
C LYS A 196 -35.83 -12.74 9.38
N ASP A 197 -36.23 -11.84 8.49
CA ASP A 197 -37.07 -12.10 7.32
C ASP A 197 -36.29 -12.63 6.11
N ARG A 198 -34.95 -12.63 6.19
CA ARG A 198 -34.05 -12.99 5.08
C ARG A 198 -32.77 -13.62 5.59
N THR A 199 -32.01 -14.19 4.66
CA THR A 199 -30.67 -14.70 4.93
C THR A 199 -29.71 -13.54 5.19
N VAL A 200 -28.97 -13.62 6.29
CA VAL A 200 -27.89 -12.68 6.65
C VAL A 200 -26.55 -13.41 6.62
N ARG A 201 -25.52 -12.74 6.13
CA ARG A 201 -24.15 -13.30 6.06
C ARG A 201 -23.24 -12.55 7.01
N ILE A 202 -22.35 -13.30 7.65
CA ILE A 202 -21.32 -12.77 8.54
C ILE A 202 -19.93 -13.17 8.04
N CYS A 203 -18.97 -12.28 8.21
CA CYS A 203 -17.55 -12.55 8.01
C CYS A 203 -16.77 -12.07 9.24
N CYS A 204 -15.98 -12.94 9.83
CA CYS A 204 -15.04 -12.61 10.90
C CYS A 204 -13.62 -12.69 10.35
N PHE A 205 -12.86 -11.61 10.51
CA PHE A 205 -11.45 -11.52 10.19
C PHE A 205 -10.62 -11.88 11.43
N SER A 206 -9.64 -12.77 11.29
CA SER A 206 -8.75 -13.15 12.40
C SER A 206 -7.35 -13.52 11.90
N PRO A 207 -6.28 -12.95 12.48
CA PRO A 207 -4.91 -13.30 12.10
C PRO A 207 -4.47 -14.69 12.58
N CYS A 208 -4.99 -15.15 13.73
CA CYS A 208 -4.55 -16.41 14.35
C CYS A 208 -5.59 -17.52 14.16
N ILE A 209 -5.13 -18.76 13.94
CA ILE A 209 -6.03 -19.90 13.71
C ILE A 209 -6.83 -20.26 14.97
N GLU A 210 -6.29 -20.03 16.15
CA GLU A 210 -6.95 -20.26 17.43
C GLU A 210 -8.17 -19.34 17.62
N GLN A 211 -8.09 -18.11 17.07
CA GLN A 211 -9.23 -17.18 17.04
C GLN A 211 -10.33 -17.71 16.12
N VAL A 212 -9.96 -18.28 14.97
CA VAL A 212 -10.91 -18.94 14.05
C VAL A 212 -11.63 -20.08 14.75
N LEU A 213 -10.90 -20.97 15.43
CA LEU A 213 -11.48 -22.13 16.12
C LEU A 213 -12.53 -21.72 17.16
N ARG A 214 -12.26 -20.68 17.96
CA ARG A 214 -13.23 -20.14 18.93
C ARG A 214 -14.44 -19.52 18.23
N THR A 215 -14.20 -18.76 17.17
CA THR A 215 -15.25 -18.12 16.36
C THR A 215 -16.21 -19.15 15.77
N VAL A 216 -15.68 -20.21 15.13
CA VAL A 216 -16.48 -21.30 14.55
C VAL A 216 -17.31 -22.01 15.61
N SER A 217 -16.76 -22.24 16.80
CA SER A 217 -17.49 -22.86 17.92
C SER A 217 -18.72 -22.04 18.30
N VAL A 218 -18.56 -20.71 18.49
CA VAL A 218 -19.67 -19.83 18.86
C VAL A 218 -20.65 -19.61 17.71
N LEU A 219 -20.18 -19.51 16.46
CA LEU A 219 -21.07 -19.47 15.28
C LEU A 219 -22.03 -20.68 15.25
N ASN A 220 -21.50 -21.89 15.47
CA ASN A 220 -22.32 -23.09 15.55
C ASN A 220 -23.32 -23.05 16.72
N GLN A 221 -22.88 -22.65 17.91
CA GLN A 221 -23.74 -22.53 19.09
C GLN A 221 -24.87 -21.53 18.88
N GLU A 222 -24.60 -20.44 18.17
CA GLU A 222 -25.59 -19.42 17.83
C GLU A 222 -26.44 -19.77 16.60
N GLY A 223 -26.27 -20.96 16.02
CA GLY A 223 -27.12 -21.45 14.92
C GLY A 223 -26.80 -20.86 13.55
N PHE A 224 -25.59 -20.32 13.36
CA PHE A 224 -25.10 -20.04 12.02
C PHE A 224 -24.76 -21.35 11.29
N THR A 225 -24.92 -21.32 9.98
CA THR A 225 -24.75 -22.47 9.07
C THR A 225 -23.78 -22.09 7.95
N ASP A 226 -23.41 -23.06 7.09
CA ASP A 226 -22.50 -22.84 5.95
C ASP A 226 -21.19 -22.13 6.36
N ILE A 227 -20.60 -22.61 7.47
CA ILE A 227 -19.37 -22.02 8.02
C ILE A 227 -18.19 -22.45 7.15
N ALA A 228 -17.50 -21.48 6.56
CA ALA A 228 -16.34 -21.71 5.71
C ALA A 228 -15.25 -20.69 5.99
N MET A 229 -13.99 -21.15 6.04
CA MET A 229 -12.83 -20.30 6.24
C MET A 229 -12.02 -20.21 4.94
N TYR A 230 -11.51 -19.01 4.65
CA TYR A 230 -10.66 -18.72 3.50
C TYR A 230 -9.46 -17.86 3.89
N GLU A 231 -8.39 -17.97 3.13
CA GLU A 231 -7.33 -16.96 3.05
C GLU A 231 -7.27 -16.42 1.62
N THR A 232 -6.91 -15.14 1.44
CA THR A 232 -6.70 -14.57 0.11
C THR A 232 -5.25 -14.10 -0.05
N LEU A 233 -4.60 -14.55 -1.12
CA LEU A 233 -3.21 -14.22 -1.44
C LEU A 233 -3.15 -13.52 -2.79
N ILE A 234 -2.73 -12.26 -2.80
CA ILE A 234 -2.51 -11.51 -4.03
C ILE A 234 -1.03 -11.55 -4.42
N ARG A 235 -0.76 -12.00 -5.65
CA ARG A 235 0.59 -12.07 -6.22
C ARG A 235 0.64 -11.20 -7.49
N PRO A 236 1.02 -9.92 -7.39
CA PRO A 236 1.21 -9.07 -8.55
C PRO A 236 2.49 -9.46 -9.29
N HIS A 237 2.49 -9.25 -10.60
CA HIS A 237 3.62 -9.55 -11.48
C HIS A 237 4.08 -8.27 -12.17
N ASP A 238 5.38 -8.00 -12.13
CA ASP A 238 6.00 -7.03 -13.00
C ASP A 238 6.24 -7.64 -14.37
N VAL A 239 6.04 -6.82 -15.40
CA VAL A 239 6.28 -7.18 -16.79
C VAL A 239 7.32 -6.23 -17.34
N PHE A 240 8.42 -6.77 -17.85
CA PHE A 240 9.50 -5.98 -18.43
C PHE A 240 10.05 -6.64 -19.68
N VAL A 241 10.58 -5.81 -20.56
CA VAL A 241 11.31 -6.28 -21.74
C VAL A 241 12.70 -6.66 -21.26
N GLN A 242 13.01 -7.96 -21.32
CA GLN A 242 14.35 -8.42 -21.03
C GLN A 242 15.27 -7.88 -22.12
N GLN A 243 16.24 -7.06 -21.70
CA GLN A 243 17.31 -6.68 -22.60
C GLN A 243 18.09 -7.94 -22.95
N PRO A 244 18.50 -8.12 -24.22
CA PRO A 244 19.45 -9.14 -24.62
C PRO A 244 20.58 -9.25 -23.61
N THR A 245 20.64 -10.37 -22.88
CA THR A 245 21.77 -10.60 -21.97
C THR A 245 23.01 -10.84 -22.81
N GLU A 246 24.08 -10.09 -22.54
CA GLU A 246 25.39 -10.36 -23.15
C GLU A 246 25.76 -11.82 -22.86
N SER A 247 26.28 -12.53 -23.86
CA SER A 247 26.71 -13.91 -23.66
C SER A 247 27.83 -13.96 -22.61
N LEU A 248 27.96 -15.08 -21.90
CA LEU A 248 29.04 -15.26 -20.91
C LEU A 248 30.43 -15.00 -21.52
N LYS A 249 30.59 -15.28 -22.81
CA LYS A 249 31.81 -14.99 -23.57
C LYS A 249 32.03 -13.50 -23.72
N GLU A 250 31.03 -12.75 -24.16
CA GLU A 250 31.10 -11.28 -24.33
C GLU A 250 31.32 -10.58 -22.98
N ALA A 251 30.64 -11.02 -21.93
CA ALA A 251 30.84 -10.51 -20.57
C ALA A 251 32.28 -10.74 -20.10
N ARG A 252 32.83 -11.94 -20.33
CA ARG A 252 34.22 -12.26 -19.98
C ARG A 252 35.22 -11.42 -20.75
N GLU A 253 35.04 -11.27 -22.07
CA GLU A 253 35.91 -10.45 -22.91
C GLU A 253 35.90 -8.98 -22.48
N ARG A 254 34.72 -8.44 -22.14
CA ARG A 254 34.57 -7.07 -21.63
C ARG A 254 35.29 -6.87 -20.29
N LEU A 255 35.16 -7.82 -19.37
CA LEU A 255 35.83 -7.77 -18.06
C LEU A 255 37.35 -7.85 -18.22
N GLN A 256 37.85 -8.76 -19.05
CA GLN A 256 39.28 -8.88 -19.36
C GLN A 256 39.83 -7.62 -20.03
N ALA A 257 39.10 -7.03 -20.98
CA ALA A 257 39.49 -5.78 -21.61
C ALA A 257 39.50 -4.60 -20.62
N ALA A 258 38.55 -4.54 -19.70
CA ALA A 258 38.51 -3.52 -18.65
C ALA A 258 39.67 -3.68 -17.65
N GLU A 259 40.04 -4.92 -17.32
CA GLU A 259 41.19 -5.22 -16.46
C GLU A 259 42.52 -4.86 -17.15
N GLN A 260 42.68 -5.24 -18.43
CA GLN A 260 43.84 -4.88 -19.22
C GLN A 260 43.97 -3.36 -19.37
N ALA A 261 42.87 -2.64 -19.60
CA ALA A 261 42.89 -1.17 -19.67
C ALA A 261 43.28 -0.52 -18.34
N LYS A 262 42.90 -1.10 -17.20
CA LYS A 262 43.35 -0.64 -15.87
C LYS A 262 44.84 -0.89 -15.69
N GLU A 263 45.34 -2.06 -16.09
CA GLU A 263 46.75 -2.41 -15.99
C GLU A 263 47.61 -1.53 -16.89
N ASP A 264 47.19 -1.29 -18.13
CA ASP A 264 47.87 -0.38 -19.07
C ASP A 264 47.93 1.05 -18.51
N ARG A 265 46.86 1.51 -17.84
CA ARG A 265 46.83 2.82 -17.18
C ARG A 265 47.82 2.87 -16.01
N ARG A 266 47.91 1.80 -15.21
CA ARG A 266 48.87 1.68 -14.11
C ARG A 266 50.31 1.67 -14.63
N GLN A 267 50.58 0.91 -15.69
CA GLN A 267 51.92 0.82 -16.27
C GLN A 267 52.38 2.16 -16.85
N ARG A 268 51.51 2.89 -17.53
CA ARG A 268 51.80 4.25 -18.02
C ARG A 268 52.10 5.22 -16.88
N GLN A 269 51.39 5.12 -15.75
CA GLN A 269 51.69 5.94 -14.56
C GLN A 269 53.06 5.60 -13.96
N ILE A 270 53.41 4.30 -13.89
CA ILE A 270 54.72 3.86 -13.42
C ILE A 270 55.83 4.38 -14.33
N GLU A 271 55.67 4.25 -15.65
CA GLU A 271 56.65 4.71 -16.63
C GLU A 271 56.83 6.23 -16.59
N GLN A 272 55.73 6.99 -16.52
CA GLN A 272 55.78 8.43 -16.29
C GLN A 272 56.48 8.81 -14.99
N SER A 273 56.26 8.05 -13.91
CA SER A 273 56.96 8.29 -12.63
C SER A 273 58.46 7.99 -12.72
N LYS A 274 58.87 6.97 -13.48
CA LYS A 274 60.29 6.64 -13.72
C LYS A 274 60.98 7.69 -14.56
N VAL A 275 60.33 8.15 -15.64
CA VAL A 275 60.85 9.25 -16.48
C VAL A 275 60.98 10.52 -15.64
N ARG A 276 59.98 10.86 -14.82
CA ARG A 276 60.05 12.01 -13.90
C ARG A 276 61.22 11.89 -12.93
N LYS A 277 61.42 10.71 -12.31
CA LYS A 277 62.57 10.46 -11.42
C LYS A 277 63.92 10.53 -12.14
N ALA A 278 64.00 10.05 -13.38
CA ALA A 278 65.22 10.11 -14.18
C ALA A 278 65.56 11.57 -14.58
N VAL A 279 64.55 12.37 -14.92
CA VAL A 279 64.72 13.81 -15.18
C VAL A 279 65.13 14.55 -13.90
N GLU A 280 64.53 14.23 -12.75
CA GLU A 280 64.95 14.76 -11.44
C GLU A 280 66.38 14.33 -11.06
N HIS A 281 66.82 13.12 -11.42
CA HIS A 281 68.19 12.65 -11.18
C HIS A 281 69.21 13.33 -12.11
N ALA A 282 68.89 13.44 -13.40
CA ALA A 282 69.73 14.14 -14.38
C ALA A 282 69.85 15.65 -14.07
N ALA A 283 68.79 16.26 -13.53
CA ALA A 283 68.83 17.64 -13.03
C ALA A 283 69.73 17.80 -11.79
N LYS A 284 69.92 16.74 -10.99
CA LYS A 284 70.85 16.72 -9.84
C LYS A 284 72.30 16.45 -10.23
N GLU A 285 72.55 15.71 -11.31
CA GLU A 285 73.91 15.41 -11.79
C GLU A 285 74.48 16.48 -12.75
N GLY A 286 73.63 17.34 -13.33
CA GLY A 286 74.00 18.35 -14.32
C GLY A 286 74.22 19.79 -13.83
N GLY A 287 74.29 20.05 -12.51
CA GLY A 287 74.40 21.42 -12.01
C GLY A 287 75.18 21.54 -10.70
N ALA A 288 76.39 22.10 -10.81
CA ALA A 288 77.08 22.75 -9.70
C ALA A 288 76.54 24.17 -9.52
N GLU A 289 76.27 24.50 -8.25
CA GLU A 289 76.15 25.81 -7.59
C GLU A 289 75.02 26.78 -7.99
N GLY A 290 74.16 27.08 -6.99
CA GLY A 290 73.24 28.21 -6.98
C GLY A 290 72.12 28.05 -5.94
N GLU A 291 72.13 28.89 -4.91
CA GLU A 291 71.38 28.79 -3.65
C GLU A 291 69.83 28.86 -3.73
N SER A 292 69.23 28.37 -2.63
CA SER A 292 67.89 28.61 -2.10
C SER A 292 66.71 27.77 -2.66
N SER A 293 66.37 26.71 -1.93
CA SER A 293 65.07 26.03 -2.03
C SER A 293 64.27 26.27 -0.75
N GLN A 294 63.34 27.22 -0.80
CA GLN A 294 62.27 27.36 0.18
C GLN A 294 61.15 26.39 -0.18
N MET A 295 60.79 25.52 0.77
CA MET A 295 59.72 24.53 0.67
C MET A 295 58.38 25.18 0.30
N ILE A 296 57.65 24.61 -0.66
CA ILE A 296 56.18 24.52 -0.58
C ILE A 296 55.77 23.14 -1.09
N GLY A 297 55.32 22.29 -0.16
CA GLY A 297 54.62 21.06 -0.45
C GLY A 297 53.18 21.35 -0.88
N ILE A 298 52.68 20.57 -1.82
CA ILE A 298 51.23 20.45 -2.04
C ILE A 298 50.89 18.98 -1.83
N GLU A 299 50.40 18.71 -0.62
CA GLU A 299 49.60 17.53 -0.30
C GLU A 299 48.22 17.62 -0.94
N THR A 300 47.68 16.45 -1.17
CA THR A 300 46.34 16.14 -1.66
C THR A 300 45.25 16.34 -0.61
N ALA A 301 44.06 16.67 -1.11
CA ALA A 301 42.72 16.28 -0.65
C ALA A 301 41.96 17.14 0.39
N ASP A 302 40.69 17.38 0.02
CA ASP A 302 39.45 17.56 0.81
C ASP A 302 39.19 18.81 1.68
N GLY A 303 37.96 19.32 1.54
CA GLY A 303 37.17 19.85 2.67
C GLY A 303 36.86 21.36 2.75
N ALA A 304 35.59 21.71 2.49
CA ALA A 304 34.77 22.73 3.17
C ALA A 304 34.96 24.28 2.93
N LYS A 305 33.93 24.84 2.26
CA LYS A 305 33.12 26.04 2.62
C LYS A 305 33.80 27.27 3.31
N ARG A 306 33.89 28.42 2.60
CA ARG A 306 33.07 29.66 2.80
C ARG A 306 33.66 30.96 2.17
N LYS A 307 32.73 31.73 1.56
CA LYS A 307 32.57 33.21 1.48
C LYS A 307 33.45 34.11 0.56
N ARG A 308 32.73 34.68 -0.44
CA ARG A 308 32.58 36.10 -0.89
C ARG A 308 33.82 36.90 -1.37
N ASP A 309 33.88 37.11 -2.70
CA ASP A 309 33.92 38.37 -3.50
C ASP A 309 34.40 39.70 -2.89
N PRO A 310 34.85 40.73 -3.66
CA PRO A 310 35.19 40.82 -5.11
C PRO A 310 36.47 41.67 -5.44
N GLU A 311 36.67 41.95 -6.74
CA GLU A 311 37.41 43.08 -7.37
C GLU A 311 38.91 42.92 -7.72
N GLY A 312 39.25 43.26 -8.98
CA GLY A 312 40.62 43.58 -9.40
C GLY A 312 41.01 43.16 -10.83
N GLU A 313 40.78 44.08 -11.77
CA GLU A 313 41.15 44.22 -13.18
C GLU A 313 42.33 43.41 -13.81
N GLU A 314 42.14 43.10 -15.10
CA GLU A 314 43.11 42.53 -16.05
C GLU A 314 44.33 43.45 -16.34
N PRO A 315 45.40 42.93 -16.97
CA PRO A 315 45.51 43.16 -18.41
C PRO A 315 46.06 42.00 -19.25
N THR A 316 45.62 42.03 -20.51
CA THR A 316 45.89 41.15 -21.65
C THR A 316 47.35 41.16 -22.15
N VAL A 317 47.89 40.01 -22.57
CA VAL A 317 48.94 39.94 -23.60
C VAL A 317 48.82 38.67 -24.46
N ALA A 318 49.13 38.83 -25.75
CA ALA A 318 48.78 37.99 -26.89
C ALA A 318 49.38 36.57 -26.92
N ALA A 319 48.57 35.59 -27.36
CA ALA A 319 48.98 34.21 -27.59
C ALA A 319 49.31 33.94 -29.08
N LEU A 320 50.51 33.40 -29.33
CA LEU A 320 50.96 32.83 -30.61
C LEU A 320 50.22 31.51 -30.93
N PRO A 321 50.06 31.14 -32.21
CA PRO A 321 49.23 30.00 -32.63
C PRO A 321 49.95 28.64 -32.45
N PRO A 322 49.21 27.54 -32.22
CA PRO A 322 49.79 26.21 -32.03
C PRO A 322 50.20 25.53 -33.36
N PRO A 323 51.15 24.57 -33.34
CA PRO A 323 51.71 23.96 -34.54
C PRO A 323 50.77 22.93 -35.21
N LYS A 324 50.95 22.81 -36.53
CA LYS A 324 50.15 21.99 -37.47
C LYS A 324 50.27 20.48 -37.21
N LYS A 325 49.12 19.78 -37.25
CA LYS A 325 49.04 18.30 -37.24
C LYS A 325 49.52 17.71 -38.58
N PRO A 326 50.23 16.57 -38.60
CA PRO A 326 50.58 15.88 -39.85
C PRO A 326 49.38 15.17 -40.47
N ALA A 327 49.41 15.07 -41.81
CA ALA A 327 48.34 14.63 -42.69
C ALA A 327 47.96 13.15 -42.52
N HIS A 328 46.66 12.88 -42.63
CA HIS A 328 46.05 11.56 -42.55
C HIS A 328 46.12 10.86 -43.92
N MET A 329 46.89 9.78 -44.06
CA MET A 329 46.73 8.83 -45.18
C MET A 329 45.62 7.82 -44.87
N PRO A 330 44.71 7.52 -45.81
CA PRO A 330 43.62 6.58 -45.57
C PRO A 330 44.14 5.14 -45.66
N LYS A 331 44.16 4.41 -44.55
CA LYS A 331 44.23 2.94 -44.58
C LYS A 331 42.85 2.40 -44.92
N GLN A 332 42.72 1.78 -46.09
CA GLN A 332 41.56 0.97 -46.45
C GLN A 332 41.33 -0.12 -45.39
N ARG A 333 40.29 0.05 -44.57
CA ARG A 333 39.74 -1.04 -43.76
C ARG A 333 38.94 -1.93 -44.70
N GLN A 334 39.50 -3.10 -45.03
CA GLN A 334 38.72 -4.20 -45.59
C GLN A 334 37.56 -4.50 -44.63
N LYS A 335 36.33 -4.36 -45.14
CA LYS A 335 35.09 -4.67 -44.45
C LYS A 335 35.01 -6.18 -44.36
N GLN A 336 35.54 -6.77 -43.29
CA GLN A 336 35.19 -8.15 -42.94
C GLN A 336 33.71 -8.15 -42.58
N GLU A 337 32.91 -8.82 -43.41
CA GLU A 337 31.51 -9.10 -43.13
C GLU A 337 31.45 -9.88 -41.82
N ALA A 338 30.96 -9.20 -40.76
CA ALA A 338 30.63 -9.86 -39.52
C ALA A 338 29.49 -10.82 -39.82
N LYS A 339 29.74 -12.13 -39.67
CA LYS A 339 28.69 -13.15 -39.59
C LYS A 339 27.67 -12.66 -38.57
N SER A 340 26.43 -12.48 -39.01
CA SER A 340 25.31 -12.11 -38.15
C SER A 340 25.12 -13.20 -37.09
N SER A 341 25.62 -12.97 -35.89
CA SER A 341 25.14 -13.68 -34.71
C SER A 341 23.64 -13.40 -34.57
N PRO A 342 22.82 -14.40 -34.19
CA PRO A 342 21.41 -14.15 -33.88
C PRO A 342 21.37 -13.08 -32.78
N GLN A 343 20.74 -11.94 -33.04
CA GLN A 343 20.46 -11.00 -31.97
C GLN A 343 19.56 -11.72 -30.97
N PRO A 344 19.85 -11.68 -29.65
CA PRO A 344 18.95 -12.28 -28.68
C PRO A 344 17.58 -11.60 -28.83
N GLU A 345 16.55 -12.41 -29.07
CA GLU A 345 15.20 -11.88 -29.22
C GLU A 345 14.83 -11.11 -27.96
N LYS A 346 14.26 -9.91 -28.15
CA LYS A 346 13.71 -9.13 -27.04
C LYS A 346 12.48 -9.86 -26.51
N GLY A 347 12.68 -10.69 -25.49
CA GLY A 347 11.60 -11.35 -24.78
C GLY A 347 10.90 -10.40 -23.83
N VAL A 348 9.56 -10.41 -23.83
CA VAL A 348 8.77 -9.84 -22.74
C VAL A 348 8.69 -10.91 -21.66
N VAL A 349 9.19 -10.60 -20.46
CA VAL A 349 9.17 -11.54 -19.33
C VAL A 349 8.30 -11.00 -18.20
N SER A 350 7.78 -11.92 -17.40
CA SER A 350 7.01 -11.62 -16.20
C SER A 350 7.72 -12.16 -14.97
N GLN A 351 7.81 -11.35 -13.92
CA GLN A 351 8.34 -11.76 -12.63
C GLN A 351 7.37 -11.37 -11.51
N PRO A 352 7.03 -12.29 -10.59
CA PRO A 352 6.27 -11.94 -9.40
C PRO A 352 6.99 -10.85 -8.59
N ILE A 353 6.25 -9.84 -8.14
CA ILE A 353 6.78 -8.81 -7.25
C ILE A 353 7.12 -9.47 -5.91
N LYS A 354 8.34 -9.22 -5.42
CA LYS A 354 8.87 -9.85 -4.20
C LYS A 354 8.19 -9.33 -2.93
N GLU A 355 7.88 -8.04 -2.90
CA GLU A 355 7.26 -7.37 -1.76
C GLU A 355 5.89 -6.84 -2.16
N VAL A 356 4.86 -7.31 -1.47
CA VAL A 356 3.48 -6.95 -1.75
C VAL A 356 2.89 -6.39 -0.47
N ARG A 357 2.30 -5.19 -0.56
CA ARG A 357 1.52 -4.65 0.56
C ARG A 357 0.26 -5.50 0.74
N GLY A 358 0.05 -5.95 1.96
CA GLY A 358 -1.08 -6.80 2.33
C GLY A 358 -0.94 -7.28 3.76
N HIS A 359 -1.84 -8.17 4.16
CA HIS A 359 -1.68 -9.01 5.33
C HIS A 359 -2.20 -10.40 4.98
N THR A 360 -1.71 -11.40 5.71
CA THR A 360 -2.23 -12.76 5.69
C THR A 360 -3.07 -12.95 6.93
N SER A 361 -4.33 -13.32 6.74
CA SER A 361 -5.28 -13.59 7.82
C SER A 361 -6.42 -14.47 7.31
N TYR A 362 -7.17 -15.04 8.24
CA TYR A 362 -8.27 -15.93 7.94
C TYR A 362 -9.60 -15.18 7.93
N LEU A 363 -10.39 -15.45 6.91
CA LEU A 363 -11.75 -14.93 6.70
C LEU A 363 -12.74 -16.05 6.97
N THR A 364 -13.43 -15.99 8.10
CA THR A 364 -14.44 -16.99 8.48
C THR A 364 -15.83 -16.48 8.14
N PHE A 365 -16.46 -17.09 7.16
CA PHE A 365 -17.81 -16.77 6.73
C PHE A 365 -18.82 -17.73 7.35
N ALA A 366 -20.03 -17.23 7.58
CA ALA A 366 -21.18 -18.05 7.92
C ALA A 366 -22.50 -17.38 7.50
N VAL A 367 -23.57 -18.18 7.55
CA VAL A 367 -24.90 -17.81 7.08
C VAL A 367 -25.93 -18.02 8.18
N LEU A 368 -26.69 -16.97 8.49
CA LEU A 368 -27.87 -17.05 9.34
C LEU A 368 -29.11 -17.16 8.44
N LEU A 369 -29.88 -18.23 8.61
CA LEU A 369 -31.10 -18.45 7.86
C LEU A 369 -32.28 -17.67 8.47
N PRO A 370 -33.26 -17.23 7.65
CA PRO A 370 -34.46 -16.56 8.15
C PRO A 370 -35.19 -17.40 9.20
N SER A 371 -35.65 -16.78 10.27
CA SER A 371 -36.38 -17.46 11.35
C SER A 371 -37.71 -18.05 10.89
N ASN A 372 -38.31 -17.48 9.84
CA ASN A 372 -39.62 -17.86 9.32
C ASN A 372 -39.61 -19.18 8.52
N LEU A 373 -38.45 -19.78 8.28
CA LEU A 373 -38.32 -21.08 7.61
C LEU A 373 -38.54 -22.27 8.57
N HIS A 374 -38.56 -22.04 9.88
CA HIS A 374 -38.83 -23.07 10.89
C HIS A 374 -40.33 -23.20 11.20
N ASN A 375 -41.16 -23.61 10.22
CA ASN A 375 -42.35 -24.46 10.48
C ASN A 375 -43.00 -25.01 9.19
N PRO A 376 -42.65 -26.22 8.71
CA PRO A 376 -43.46 -26.94 7.72
C PRO A 376 -44.58 -27.79 8.35
N SER A 377 -44.72 -27.83 9.68
CA SER A 377 -45.58 -28.80 10.38
C SER A 377 -46.63 -28.17 11.32
N ALA A 378 -47.19 -27.03 10.94
CA ALA A 378 -48.39 -26.49 11.58
C ALA A 378 -49.33 -25.81 10.60
N THR A 379 -49.67 -26.46 9.49
CA THR A 379 -50.95 -26.20 8.81
C THR A 379 -51.96 -27.21 9.33
N SER A 380 -52.71 -26.75 10.33
CA SER A 380 -54.00 -27.30 10.67
C SER A 380 -54.88 -27.37 9.43
N THR A 381 -55.46 -28.56 9.23
CA THR A 381 -56.58 -28.82 8.36
C THR A 381 -57.69 -27.80 8.61
N THR A 382 -57.83 -26.84 7.71
CA THR A 382 -59.09 -26.11 7.53
C THR A 382 -59.48 -26.20 6.06
N ASN A 383 -60.63 -26.83 5.82
CA ASN A 383 -61.21 -27.03 4.49
C ASN A 383 -61.50 -25.68 3.82
N PRO A 384 -61.37 -25.58 2.48
CA PRO A 384 -61.58 -24.33 1.77
C PRO A 384 -63.09 -24.10 1.58
N THR A 385 -63.57 -22.94 2.00
CA THR A 385 -64.75 -22.33 1.37
C THR A 385 -64.38 -20.94 0.86
N SER A 386 -64.70 -20.78 -0.42
CA SER A 386 -64.52 -19.65 -1.31
C SER A 386 -65.10 -18.33 -0.78
N ASN A 387 -64.33 -17.24 -0.86
CA ASN A 387 -64.52 -16.19 -1.87
C ASN A 387 -63.65 -14.97 -1.56
N GLY A 388 -62.97 -14.47 -2.59
CA GLY A 388 -62.08 -13.33 -2.50
C GLY A 388 -62.78 -11.98 -2.49
N SER A 389 -62.13 -11.01 -1.84
CA SER A 389 -61.87 -9.67 -2.38
C SER A 389 -61.06 -8.89 -1.35
N ASN A 390 -59.73 -8.83 -1.53
CA ASN A 390 -58.86 -7.99 -0.72
C ASN A 390 -58.83 -6.59 -1.35
N GLN A 391 -59.58 -5.66 -0.76
CA GLN A 391 -59.39 -4.22 -0.99
C GLN A 391 -58.18 -3.76 -0.18
N TYR A 392 -57.20 -3.16 -0.87
CA TYR A 392 -56.12 -2.42 -0.22
C TYR A 392 -56.71 -1.21 0.50
N ASN A 393 -56.58 -1.17 1.83
CA ASN A 393 -56.96 0.01 2.62
C ASN A 393 -55.74 0.85 2.98
N ALA A 394 -55.74 2.08 2.46
CA ALA A 394 -54.76 3.12 2.67
C ALA A 394 -54.88 3.70 4.08
N ALA A 395 -54.18 3.12 5.07
CA ALA A 395 -54.12 3.66 6.43
C ALA A 395 -52.83 3.36 7.22
N GLN A 396 -51.72 3.01 6.55
CA GLN A 396 -50.42 2.75 7.21
C GLN A 396 -49.24 3.51 6.56
N ILE A 397 -49.50 4.73 6.10
CA ILE A 397 -48.46 5.68 5.70
C ILE A 397 -48.77 7.02 6.38
N GLN A 398 -48.57 7.10 7.69
CA GLN A 398 -48.54 8.34 8.48
C GLN A 398 -48.12 8.03 9.92
N ALA A 399 -46.86 7.65 10.11
CA ALA A 399 -46.21 7.63 11.44
C ALA A 399 -44.70 7.49 11.28
N LEU A 400 -44.05 8.46 10.64
CA LEU A 400 -42.59 8.58 10.58
C LEU A 400 -42.25 10.06 10.29
N ASP A 401 -42.84 10.96 11.06
CA ASP A 401 -42.51 12.38 10.99
C ASP A 401 -42.79 13.04 12.34
N SER A 402 -41.87 12.83 13.30
CA SER A 402 -41.72 13.67 14.50
C SER A 402 -40.62 13.08 15.41
N LEU A 403 -39.40 13.58 15.29
CA LEU A 403 -38.48 13.66 16.41
C LEU A 403 -37.95 15.09 16.48
N PRO A 404 -37.92 15.73 17.67
CA PRO A 404 -37.65 17.15 17.79
C PRO A 404 -36.17 17.48 17.65
N ASP A 405 -35.92 18.60 16.98
CA ASP A 405 -34.68 19.37 17.04
C ASP A 405 -34.40 19.81 18.49
N ASN A 406 -33.21 19.50 19.01
CA ASN A 406 -32.37 20.42 19.80
C ASN A 406 -31.05 19.71 20.20
N ILE A 407 -29.93 20.13 19.60
CA ILE A 407 -28.94 21.09 20.10
C ILE A 407 -27.84 20.43 20.95
N ASN A 408 -26.63 20.53 20.37
CA ASN A 408 -25.31 20.40 20.96
C ASN A 408 -25.20 21.00 22.36
N VAL A 409 -24.82 20.19 23.34
CA VAL A 409 -24.05 20.63 24.50
C VAL A 409 -22.95 19.59 24.74
N ILE A 410 -21.71 20.04 24.66
CA ILE A 410 -20.49 19.29 24.98
C ILE A 410 -20.34 19.29 26.51
N PRO A 411 -20.22 18.15 27.20
CA PRO A 411 -19.64 18.13 28.54
C PRO A 411 -18.11 18.04 28.45
N GLU A 412 -17.41 18.85 29.24
CA GLU A 412 -15.96 18.79 29.42
C GLU A 412 -15.52 17.43 30.01
N PRO A 413 -14.32 16.94 29.70
CA PRO A 413 -13.85 15.65 30.21
C PRO A 413 -13.42 15.76 31.68
N GLU A 414 -14.04 14.94 32.53
CA GLU A 414 -13.54 14.64 33.87
C GLU A 414 -12.19 13.90 33.77
N GLN A 415 -11.20 14.40 34.51
CA GLN A 415 -9.88 13.79 34.62
C GLN A 415 -9.96 12.60 35.58
N GLU A 416 -9.94 11.38 35.05
CA GLU A 416 -9.63 10.19 35.86
C GLU A 416 -8.11 9.95 35.84
N GLN A 417 -7.52 10.03 37.03
CA GLN A 417 -6.12 9.71 37.32
C GLN A 417 -5.93 8.19 37.31
N GLU A 418 -5.06 7.68 36.43
CA GLU A 418 -4.55 6.31 36.52
C GLU A 418 -3.27 6.30 37.38
N ASP A 419 -3.36 5.72 38.57
CA ASP A 419 -2.22 5.42 39.43
C ASP A 419 -1.43 4.22 38.86
N TYR A 420 -0.20 4.48 38.43
CA TYR A 420 0.79 3.48 38.03
C TYR A 420 1.66 3.13 39.26
N GLU A 421 1.39 2.00 39.93
CA GLU A 421 2.32 1.44 40.92
C GLU A 421 3.38 0.58 40.24
N MET A 422 4.62 1.06 40.31
CA MET A 422 5.85 0.33 39.97
C MET A 422 6.30 -0.49 41.18
N GLY A 423 6.20 -1.82 41.10
CA GLY A 423 6.73 -2.74 42.11
C GLY A 423 7.70 -3.74 41.48
N GLY A 424 8.99 -3.59 41.80
CA GLY A 424 10.03 -4.57 41.50
C GLY A 424 10.28 -5.55 42.64
N GLU A 425 11.00 -6.61 42.27
CA GLU A 425 11.83 -7.53 43.05
C GLU A 425 11.22 -8.79 43.70
N ASP A 426 11.87 -9.90 43.31
CA ASP A 426 12.27 -11.10 44.03
C ASP A 426 11.25 -12.03 44.71
N GLY A 427 11.20 -13.26 44.16
CA GLY A 427 10.55 -14.40 44.80
C GLY A 427 10.79 -15.69 44.01
N GLY A 428 11.95 -16.32 44.23
CA GLY A 428 12.27 -17.63 43.68
C GLY A 428 11.30 -18.71 44.18
N VAL A 429 10.79 -19.53 43.26
CA VAL A 429 10.09 -20.78 43.57
C VAL A 429 10.64 -21.90 42.69
N VAL A 430 11.17 -22.91 43.37
CA VAL A 430 11.70 -24.17 42.83
C VAL A 430 10.52 -25.06 42.40
N VAL A 431 10.57 -25.61 41.19
CA VAL A 431 9.62 -26.62 40.70
C VAL A 431 10.39 -27.89 40.32
N PRO A 432 9.98 -29.10 40.76
CA PRO A 432 10.76 -30.33 40.59
C PRO A 432 10.67 -30.89 39.18
N GLY A 433 11.76 -31.53 38.75
CA GLY A 433 12.00 -32.01 37.40
C GLY A 433 11.08 -33.16 36.96
N VAL A 434 10.73 -33.13 35.68
CA VAL A 434 10.13 -34.24 34.95
C VAL A 434 11.05 -34.56 33.76
N ALA A 435 11.36 -35.85 33.61
CA ALA A 435 12.37 -36.40 32.73
C ALA A 435 12.10 -36.11 31.23
N LEU A 436 13.16 -35.70 30.52
CA LEU A 436 13.18 -35.56 29.07
C LEU A 436 13.45 -36.92 28.43
N GLY A 437 12.49 -37.42 27.64
CA GLY A 437 12.68 -38.53 26.71
C GLY A 437 13.40 -38.07 25.45
N GLU A 438 14.22 -38.95 24.89
CA GLU A 438 15.08 -38.71 23.71
C GLU A 438 14.28 -38.37 22.43
N PRO A 439 14.79 -37.50 21.55
CA PRO A 439 14.16 -37.20 20.27
C PRO A 439 14.51 -38.25 19.21
N VAL A 440 13.46 -38.82 18.59
CA VAL A 440 13.56 -39.65 17.39
C VAL A 440 13.90 -38.75 16.19
N VAL A 441 15.06 -38.98 15.57
CA VAL A 441 15.50 -38.31 14.35
C VAL A 441 14.78 -38.94 13.15
N GLY A 442 13.82 -38.21 12.57
CA GLY A 442 13.23 -38.52 11.27
C GLY A 442 13.80 -37.59 10.21
N GLU A 443 14.59 -38.11 9.27
CA GLU A 443 15.06 -37.37 8.08
C GLU A 443 13.87 -36.98 7.18
N LEU A 444 13.55 -35.69 7.10
CA LEU A 444 12.69 -35.14 6.06
C LEU A 444 13.55 -34.71 4.88
N ARG A 445 13.49 -35.45 3.77
CA ARG A 445 14.10 -35.04 2.49
C ARG A 445 13.31 -33.88 1.91
N ILE A 446 13.92 -32.70 1.87
CA ILE A 446 13.41 -31.51 1.17
C ILE A 446 13.75 -31.67 -0.31
N GLY A 447 12.72 -31.86 -1.15
CA GLY A 447 12.85 -31.80 -2.60
C GLY A 447 13.03 -30.36 -3.05
N THR A 448 14.05 -30.10 -3.86
CA THR A 448 14.28 -28.82 -4.54
C THR A 448 13.25 -28.65 -5.65
N ALA A 449 12.43 -27.59 -5.59
CA ALA A 449 11.55 -27.20 -6.68
C ALA A 449 12.36 -26.54 -7.80
N GLU A 450 12.32 -27.11 -9.00
CA GLU A 450 12.89 -26.53 -10.22
C GLU A 450 12.13 -25.25 -10.63
N GLU A 451 12.87 -24.28 -11.17
CA GLU A 451 12.35 -23.02 -11.69
C GLU A 451 11.62 -23.24 -13.01
N ASP A 452 10.28 -23.31 -12.98
CA ASP A 452 9.47 -23.33 -14.20
C ASP A 452 9.33 -21.90 -14.76
N VAL A 453 10.23 -21.54 -15.68
CA VAL A 453 10.09 -20.38 -16.56
C VAL A 453 9.10 -20.75 -17.67
N VAL A 454 7.88 -20.24 -17.60
CA VAL A 454 6.88 -20.42 -18.66
C VAL A 454 7.17 -19.46 -19.81
N SER A 455 7.69 -19.99 -20.91
CA SER A 455 7.75 -19.31 -22.20
C SER A 455 6.35 -19.28 -22.83
N ILE A 456 5.89 -18.12 -23.27
CA ILE A 456 4.62 -17.98 -23.99
C ILE A 456 4.96 -18.02 -25.49
N ASP A 457 4.54 -19.08 -26.19
CA ASP A 457 4.67 -19.17 -27.64
C ASP A 457 3.87 -18.07 -28.35
N PRO A 458 4.34 -17.56 -29.51
CA PRO A 458 3.63 -16.54 -30.26
C PRO A 458 2.27 -17.06 -30.78
N VAL A 459 1.22 -16.27 -30.51
CA VAL A 459 -0.15 -16.51 -30.97
C VAL A 459 -0.20 -16.49 -32.52
N PRO A 460 -0.72 -17.54 -33.18
CA PRO A 460 -0.83 -17.56 -34.64
C PRO A 460 -1.88 -16.53 -35.14
N PRO A 461 -1.68 -15.97 -36.34
CA PRO A 461 -2.51 -14.89 -36.85
C PRO A 461 -3.77 -15.47 -37.49
N TYR A 462 -4.82 -15.66 -36.71
CA TYR A 462 -6.17 -15.76 -37.26
C TYR A 462 -7.11 -14.97 -36.37
N LEU A 463 -7.51 -13.80 -36.86
CA LEU A 463 -8.90 -13.34 -36.99
C LEU A 463 -8.87 -11.87 -37.47
N ALA A 464 -9.02 -11.73 -38.78
CA ALA A 464 -9.59 -10.53 -39.41
C ALA A 464 -11.11 -10.70 -39.46
#